data_AF-R9KS52-F1
#
_entry.id   AF-R9KS52-F1
#
_cell.length_a   1.000
_cell.length_b   1.000
_cell.length_c   1.000
_cell.angle_alpha   90.00
_cell.angle_beta   90.00
_cell.angle_gamma   90.00
#
_symmetry.space_group_name_H-M   'P 1'
#
loop_
_entity.id
_entity.type
_entity.pdbx_description
1 polymer ?
#
loop_
_entity_poly.entity_id
_entity_poly.type
_entity_poly.pdbx_seq_one_letter_code
_entity_poly.pdbx_strand_id
1 'polypeptide(L)'
;MTENEAIEELKMFPVWNMDDQWLNTDDMEELIRFCTQAIEEVQQYREIGTVRELKELKECVFRGTEPASICIAMQHLKKYEAVGTIEECRAAVEKSPDIWGGRYDKEGNMIYDMYDCQNCGESYETDGNRYNHCPNCGQAFLPGGIET
;
A
#
# COMPACT_ATOMS: atom_id res chain seq x y z
N MET A 1 8.55 -26.85 25.96
CA MET A 1 8.68 -25.41 25.66
C MET A 1 8.32 -25.19 24.21
N THR A 2 7.11 -24.73 23.98
CA THR A 2 6.65 -24.16 22.71
C THR A 2 7.12 -22.71 22.58
N GLU A 3 7.02 -22.13 21.39
CA GLU A 3 7.35 -20.71 21.16
C GLU A 3 6.45 -19.78 21.97
N ASN A 4 5.16 -20.13 22.12
CA ASN A 4 4.24 -19.39 22.98
C ASN A 4 4.59 -19.52 24.46
N GLU A 5 4.96 -20.72 24.92
CA GLU A 5 5.47 -20.91 26.29
C GLU A 5 6.70 -20.03 26.52
N ALA A 6 7.63 -19.94 25.57
CA ALA A 6 8.82 -19.09 25.69
C ALA A 6 8.48 -17.58 25.75
N ILE A 7 7.49 -17.11 24.97
CA ILE A 7 7.00 -15.73 25.03
C ILE A 7 6.33 -15.43 26.39
N GLU A 8 5.53 -16.36 26.92
CA GLU A 8 4.92 -16.18 28.25
C GLU A 8 5.98 -16.13 29.36
N GLU A 9 7.03 -16.95 29.28
CA GLU A 9 8.15 -16.87 30.22
C GLU A 9 8.89 -15.51 30.10
N LEU A 10 9.08 -14.98 28.89
CA LEU A 10 9.66 -13.64 28.69
C LEU A 10 8.81 -12.53 29.31
N LYS A 11 7.49 -12.66 29.32
CA LYS A 11 6.58 -11.70 29.98
C LYS A 11 6.71 -11.72 31.50
N MET A 12 7.19 -12.82 32.08
CA MET A 12 7.46 -12.93 33.51
C MET A 12 8.81 -12.32 33.91
N PHE A 13 9.70 -12.07 32.95
CA PHE A 13 11.03 -11.53 33.21
C PHE A 13 11.04 -10.22 34.01
N PRO A 14 10.14 -9.23 33.78
CA PRO A 14 10.08 -8.03 34.62
C PRO A 14 9.83 -8.31 36.09
N VAL A 15 9.02 -9.33 36.40
CA VAL A 15 8.73 -9.72 37.79
C VAL A 15 9.99 -10.30 38.44
N TRP A 16 10.75 -11.14 37.74
CA TRP A 16 11.99 -11.71 38.25
C TRP A 16 13.14 -10.69 38.32
N ASN A 17 13.15 -9.71 37.40
CA ASN A 17 14.16 -8.65 37.39
C ASN A 17 13.98 -7.65 38.53
N MET A 18 12.83 -7.60 39.21
CA MET A 18 12.62 -6.72 40.37
C MET A 18 13.43 -7.16 41.60
N ASP A 19 13.60 -8.46 41.79
CA ASP A 19 14.23 -9.00 43.01
C ASP A 19 15.76 -8.86 42.95
N ASP A 20 16.36 -9.17 41.80
CA ASP A 20 17.82 -9.21 41.66
C ASP A 20 18.41 -8.04 40.83
N GLN A 21 17.57 -7.24 40.15
CA GLN A 21 17.97 -6.07 39.34
C GLN A 21 19.10 -6.34 38.33
N TRP A 22 19.01 -7.45 37.58
CA TRP A 22 20.05 -7.86 36.62
C TRP A 22 20.22 -6.86 35.48
N LEU A 23 19.12 -6.21 35.08
CA LEU A 23 19.09 -5.18 34.07
C LEU A 23 18.33 -3.95 34.60
N ASN A 24 18.71 -2.77 34.12
CA ASN A 24 17.85 -1.60 34.25
C ASN A 24 16.57 -1.81 33.41
N THR A 25 15.56 -0.98 33.67
CA THR A 25 14.26 -1.11 32.99
C THR A 25 14.37 -1.02 31.48
N ASP A 26 15.19 -0.10 30.96
CA ASP A 26 15.31 0.14 29.52
C ASP A 26 15.95 -1.06 28.80
N ASP A 27 17.06 -1.58 29.33
CA ASP A 27 17.77 -2.75 28.78
C ASP A 27 16.91 -4.03 28.88
N MET A 28 16.13 -4.15 29.96
CA MET A 28 15.19 -5.25 30.16
C MET A 28 14.06 -5.24 29.13
N GLU A 29 13.40 -4.09 28.95
CA GLU A 29 12.33 -3.93 27.97
C GLU A 29 12.84 -4.17 26.55
N GLU A 30 14.03 -3.67 26.23
CA GLU A 30 14.65 -3.90 24.93
C GLU A 30 14.97 -5.39 24.69
N LEU A 31 15.50 -6.10 25.69
CA LEU A 31 15.73 -7.54 25.61
C LEU A 31 14.42 -8.32 25.36
N ILE A 32 13.38 -8.05 26.15
CA ILE A 32 12.07 -8.71 26.00
C ILE A 32 11.54 -8.47 24.59
N ARG A 33 11.60 -7.23 24.11
CA ARG A 33 11.14 -6.85 22.77
C ARG A 33 11.89 -7.62 21.69
N PHE A 34 13.22 -7.63 21.71
CA PHE A 34 14.02 -8.31 20.70
C PHE A 34 13.78 -9.82 20.70
N CYS A 35 13.75 -10.45 21.88
CA CYS A 35 13.49 -11.87 21.99
C CYS A 35 12.08 -12.24 21.49
N THR A 36 11.06 -11.46 21.90
CA THR A 36 9.67 -11.69 21.46
C THR A 36 9.56 -11.54 19.95
N GLN A 37 10.08 -10.46 19.37
CA GLN A 37 10.06 -10.23 17.92
C GLN A 37 10.75 -11.36 17.15
N ALA A 38 11.92 -11.81 17.60
CA ALA A 38 12.63 -12.91 16.96
C ALA A 38 11.83 -14.22 16.99
N ILE A 39 11.12 -14.51 18.08
CA ILE A 39 10.27 -15.70 18.19
C ILE A 39 9.04 -15.58 17.29
N GLU A 40 8.38 -14.42 17.26
CA GLU A 40 7.25 -14.15 16.36
C GLU A 40 7.63 -14.27 14.89
N GLU A 41 8.81 -13.79 14.49
CA GLU A 41 9.34 -13.97 13.13
C GLU A 41 9.51 -15.46 12.79
N VAL A 42 10.01 -16.28 13.73
CA VAL A 42 10.12 -17.73 13.53
C VAL A 42 8.75 -18.40 13.43
N GLN A 43 7.75 -17.96 14.20
CA GLN A 43 6.38 -18.47 14.13
C GLN A 43 5.79 -18.26 12.73
N GLN A 44 5.98 -17.08 12.14
CA GLN A 44 5.53 -16.78 10.78
C GLN A 44 6.12 -17.75 9.75
N TYR A 45 7.40 -18.11 9.86
CA TYR A 45 7.99 -19.12 8.97
C TYR A 45 7.41 -20.52 9.19
N ARG A 46 7.03 -20.88 10.42
CA ARG A 46 6.41 -22.18 10.71
C ARG A 46 4.98 -22.31 10.18
N GLU A 47 4.23 -21.21 10.08
CA GLU A 47 2.91 -21.19 9.44
C GLU A 47 2.98 -21.52 7.95
N ILE A 48 4.09 -21.15 7.27
CA ILE A 48 4.33 -21.46 5.87
C ILE A 48 4.65 -22.96 5.68
N GLY A 49 5.35 -23.55 6.66
CA GLY A 49 5.67 -24.99 6.68
C GLY A 49 6.98 -25.28 7.41
N THR A 50 7.23 -26.53 7.72
CA THR A 50 8.46 -26.96 8.37
C THR A 50 9.63 -27.00 7.38
N VAL A 51 10.86 -26.84 7.89
CA VAL A 51 12.09 -26.99 7.07
C VAL A 51 12.15 -28.35 6.37
N ARG A 52 11.56 -29.41 6.97
CA ARG A 52 11.46 -30.73 6.35
C ARG A 52 10.50 -30.71 5.17
N GLU A 53 9.29 -30.17 5.35
CA GLU A 53 8.30 -30.02 4.27
C GLU A 53 8.85 -29.15 3.14
N LEU A 54 9.56 -28.06 3.43
CA LEU A 54 10.20 -27.23 2.42
C LEU A 54 11.32 -27.97 1.66
N LYS A 55 12.08 -28.83 2.33
CA LYS A 55 13.09 -29.69 1.67
C LYS A 55 12.43 -30.76 0.80
N GLU A 56 11.40 -31.41 1.29
CA GLU A 56 10.62 -32.40 0.54
C GLU A 56 9.91 -31.75 -0.64
N LEU A 57 9.38 -30.53 -0.50
CA LEU A 57 8.76 -29.75 -1.58
C LEU A 57 9.81 -29.34 -2.62
N LYS A 58 11.00 -28.90 -2.21
CA LYS A 58 12.12 -28.64 -3.10
C LYS A 58 12.52 -29.89 -3.88
N GLU A 59 12.53 -31.04 -3.24
CA GLU A 59 12.90 -32.31 -3.89
C GLU A 59 11.78 -32.87 -4.78
N CYS A 60 10.51 -32.67 -4.44
CA CYS A 60 9.35 -33.16 -5.20
C CYS A 60 8.88 -32.23 -6.33
N VAL A 61 8.74 -30.92 -6.07
CA VAL A 61 8.05 -29.97 -6.95
C VAL A 61 9.00 -29.25 -7.92
N PHE A 62 10.29 -29.11 -7.59
CA PHE A 62 11.24 -28.35 -8.43
C PHE A 62 11.98 -29.19 -9.48
N ARG A 63 11.45 -30.38 -9.84
CA ARG A 63 12.02 -31.21 -10.92
C ARG A 63 11.54 -30.81 -12.33
N GLY A 64 10.68 -29.80 -12.47
CA GLY A 64 10.16 -29.29 -13.75
C GLY A 64 10.17 -27.76 -13.88
N THR A 65 9.72 -27.23 -15.03
CA THR A 65 9.64 -25.79 -15.38
C THR A 65 8.63 -24.98 -14.54
N GLU A 66 7.86 -25.63 -13.70
CA GLU A 66 6.74 -25.08 -12.92
C GLU A 66 7.13 -23.95 -11.95
N PRO A 67 8.28 -23.96 -11.27
CA PRO A 67 8.66 -22.87 -10.38
C PRO A 67 9.02 -21.58 -11.09
N ALA A 68 9.63 -21.68 -12.28
CA ALA A 68 9.90 -20.52 -13.12
C ALA A 68 8.58 -19.88 -13.58
N SER A 69 7.60 -20.70 -13.97
CA SER A 69 6.26 -20.25 -14.34
C SER A 69 5.49 -19.62 -13.17
N ILE A 70 5.62 -20.17 -11.96
CA ILE A 70 5.01 -19.60 -10.74
C ILE A 70 5.68 -18.26 -10.41
N CYS A 71 7.00 -18.15 -10.46
CA CYS A 71 7.69 -16.87 -10.25
C CYS A 71 7.26 -15.81 -11.28
N ILE A 72 7.12 -16.18 -12.55
CA ILE A 72 6.61 -15.28 -13.59
C ILE A 72 5.17 -14.87 -13.24
N ALA A 73 4.28 -15.80 -12.92
CA ALA A 73 2.91 -15.50 -12.54
C ALA A 73 2.83 -14.55 -11.33
N MET A 74 3.66 -14.77 -10.31
CA MET A 74 3.75 -13.88 -9.13
C MET A 74 4.26 -12.49 -9.49
N GLN A 75 5.25 -12.36 -10.38
CA GLN A 75 5.73 -11.07 -10.85
C GLN A 75 4.63 -10.32 -11.64
N HIS A 76 3.82 -11.03 -12.42
CA HIS A 76 2.67 -10.44 -13.09
C HIS A 76 1.60 -9.99 -12.10
N LEU A 77 1.25 -10.81 -11.10
CA LEU A 77 0.27 -10.45 -10.07
C LEU A 77 0.70 -9.22 -9.25
N LYS A 78 1.98 -9.13 -8.87
CA LYS A 78 2.52 -7.94 -8.19
C LYS A 78 2.39 -6.65 -9.01
N LYS A 79 2.47 -6.74 -10.35
CA LYS A 79 2.24 -5.58 -11.22
C LYS A 79 0.78 -5.14 -11.20
N TYR A 80 -0.17 -6.08 -11.08
CA TYR A 80 -1.59 -5.76 -10.95
C TYR A 80 -1.93 -5.18 -9.57
N GLU A 81 -1.31 -5.68 -8.49
CA GLU A 81 -1.45 -5.10 -7.15
C GLU A 81 -0.98 -3.63 -7.10
N ALA A 82 0.05 -3.27 -7.87
CA ALA A 82 0.58 -1.91 -7.94
C ALA A 82 -0.35 -0.91 -8.66
N VAL A 83 -1.35 -1.37 -9.44
CA VAL A 83 -2.33 -0.50 -10.11
C VAL A 83 -3.41 -0.01 -9.11
N GLY A 84 -3.53 -0.66 -7.95
CA GLY A 84 -4.56 -0.37 -6.95
C GLY A 84 -5.77 -1.32 -7.07
N THR A 85 -6.69 -1.17 -6.13
CA THR A 85 -7.93 -1.94 -6.06
C THR A 85 -8.93 -1.51 -7.16
N ILE A 86 -9.87 -2.40 -7.48
CA ILE A 86 -10.93 -2.11 -8.45
C ILE A 86 -11.75 -0.86 -8.04
N GLU A 87 -11.96 -0.66 -6.73
CA GLU A 87 -12.70 0.50 -6.23
C GLU A 87 -11.90 1.80 -6.33
N GLU A 88 -10.58 1.77 -6.13
CA GLU A 88 -9.71 2.94 -6.40
C GLU A 88 -9.71 3.29 -7.89
N CYS A 89 -9.68 2.27 -8.77
CA CYS A 89 -9.79 2.48 -10.22
C CYS A 89 -11.14 3.08 -10.61
N ARG A 90 -12.25 2.67 -9.97
CA ARG A 90 -13.59 3.23 -10.21
C ARG A 90 -13.71 4.66 -9.68
N ALA A 91 -13.23 4.93 -8.48
CA ALA A 91 -13.26 6.26 -7.88
C ALA A 91 -12.44 7.29 -8.70
N ALA A 92 -11.41 6.85 -9.41
CA ALA A 92 -10.68 7.72 -10.34
C ALA A 92 -11.51 8.11 -11.58
N VAL A 93 -12.47 7.29 -12.01
CA VAL A 93 -13.32 7.55 -13.18
C VAL A 93 -14.46 8.53 -12.85
N GLU A 94 -14.94 8.58 -11.61
CA GLU A 94 -16.13 9.36 -11.21
C GLU A 94 -15.84 10.85 -10.88
N LYS A 95 -14.69 11.37 -11.28
CA LYS A 95 -14.26 12.74 -10.96
C LYS A 95 -14.68 13.74 -12.04
N SER A 96 -15.74 14.50 -11.79
CA SER A 96 -16.09 15.70 -12.58
C SER A 96 -15.04 16.80 -12.37
N PRO A 97 -14.66 17.59 -13.38
CA PRO A 97 -13.75 18.72 -13.17
C PRO A 97 -14.42 19.85 -12.36
N ASP A 98 -13.63 20.56 -11.54
CA ASP A 98 -14.09 21.75 -10.84
C ASP A 98 -13.98 22.97 -11.77
N ILE A 99 -15.10 23.65 -12.02
CA ILE A 99 -15.17 24.82 -12.90
C ILE A 99 -15.10 26.10 -12.06
N TRP A 100 -14.27 27.06 -12.46
CA TRP A 100 -14.11 28.36 -11.81
C TRP A 100 -13.88 29.47 -12.83
N GLY A 101 -14.42 30.67 -12.58
CA GLY A 101 -14.27 31.80 -13.51
C GLY A 101 -15.53 32.68 -13.59
N GLY A 102 -15.67 33.40 -14.69
CA GLY A 102 -16.92 34.09 -15.05
C GLY A 102 -17.14 35.44 -14.36
N ARG A 103 -16.10 36.00 -13.74
CA ARG A 103 -16.16 37.26 -12.97
C ARG A 103 -15.02 38.21 -13.32
N TYR A 104 -15.12 39.45 -12.84
CA TYR A 104 -14.04 40.42 -12.93
C TYR A 104 -13.20 40.44 -11.65
N ASP A 105 -11.90 40.69 -11.77
CA ASP A 105 -11.05 40.96 -10.62
C ASP A 105 -11.30 42.37 -10.04
N LYS A 106 -10.57 42.73 -8.98
CA LYS A 106 -10.72 44.03 -8.31
C LYS A 106 -10.26 45.21 -9.16
N GLU A 107 -9.52 44.95 -10.24
CA GLU A 107 -8.96 45.92 -11.17
C GLU A 107 -9.82 46.04 -12.44
N GLY A 108 -10.87 45.20 -12.56
CA GLY A 108 -11.80 45.19 -13.68
C GLY A 108 -11.37 44.30 -14.84
N ASN A 109 -10.37 43.43 -14.68
CA ASN A 109 -9.98 42.46 -15.70
C ASN A 109 -10.89 41.23 -15.66
N MET A 110 -11.21 40.68 -16.83
CA MET A 110 -12.05 39.49 -16.97
C MET A 110 -11.28 38.23 -16.58
N ILE A 111 -11.88 37.39 -15.73
CA ILE A 111 -11.38 36.06 -15.39
C ILE A 111 -12.19 35.06 -16.23
N TYR A 112 -11.51 34.34 -17.12
CA TYR A 112 -12.11 33.32 -17.98
C TYR A 112 -12.65 32.15 -17.16
N ASP A 113 -13.66 31.48 -17.72
CA ASP A 113 -14.12 30.19 -17.20
C ASP A 113 -13.05 29.13 -17.48
N MET A 114 -12.56 28.54 -16.42
CA MET A 114 -11.51 27.52 -16.37
C MET A 114 -12.05 26.28 -15.67
N TYR A 115 -11.44 25.14 -15.95
CA TYR A 115 -11.68 23.91 -15.21
C TYR A 115 -10.38 23.18 -14.91
N ASP A 116 -10.31 22.56 -13.73
CA ASP A 116 -9.11 21.84 -13.29
C ASP A 116 -9.29 20.32 -13.42
N CYS A 117 -8.25 19.64 -13.88
CA CYS A 117 -8.20 18.19 -13.87
C CYS A 117 -8.01 17.67 -12.44
N GLN A 118 -9.02 17.00 -11.87
CA GLN A 118 -8.95 16.46 -10.50
C GLN A 118 -7.90 15.34 -10.29
N ASN A 119 -7.24 14.87 -11.35
CA ASN A 119 -6.14 13.90 -11.24
C ASN A 119 -4.75 14.56 -11.21
N CYS A 120 -4.50 15.58 -12.03
CA CYS A 120 -3.17 16.20 -12.16
C CYS A 120 -3.11 17.69 -11.81
N GLY A 121 -4.26 18.34 -11.61
CA GLY A 121 -4.38 19.76 -11.28
C GLY A 121 -4.23 20.72 -12.46
N GLU A 122 -4.05 20.22 -13.68
CA GLU A 122 -3.89 21.07 -14.87
C GLU A 122 -5.20 21.81 -15.19
N SER A 123 -5.10 23.12 -15.44
CA SER A 123 -6.24 24.00 -15.73
C SER A 123 -6.42 24.22 -17.22
N TYR A 124 -7.67 24.27 -17.68
CA TYR A 124 -8.03 24.50 -19.08
C TYR A 124 -9.20 25.47 -19.20
N GLU A 125 -9.19 26.34 -20.21
CA GLU A 125 -10.33 27.23 -20.50
C GLU A 125 -11.55 26.46 -21.03
N THR A 126 -12.73 26.68 -20.45
CA THR A 126 -13.97 25.96 -20.78
C THR A 126 -14.44 26.21 -22.22
N ASP A 127 -14.32 27.45 -22.70
CA ASP A 127 -14.77 27.85 -24.03
C ASP A 127 -13.75 27.53 -25.14
N GLY A 128 -12.45 27.55 -24.80
CA GLY A 128 -11.36 27.28 -25.75
C GLY A 128 -10.95 25.81 -25.83
N ASN A 129 -11.11 25.04 -24.74
CA ASN A 129 -10.55 23.70 -24.59
C ASN A 129 -11.62 22.66 -24.22
N ARG A 130 -12.30 22.10 -25.24
CA ARG A 130 -13.25 21.00 -25.05
C ARG A 130 -12.56 19.65 -25.25
N TYR A 131 -11.87 19.18 -24.23
CA TYR A 131 -11.27 17.85 -24.25
C TYR A 131 -12.17 16.84 -23.56
N ASN A 132 -12.30 15.64 -24.13
CA ASN A 132 -12.95 14.51 -23.45
C ASN A 132 -12.00 13.83 -22.45
N HIS A 133 -10.69 14.06 -22.59
CA HIS A 133 -9.64 13.51 -21.74
C HIS A 133 -8.59 14.59 -21.49
N CYS A 134 -8.03 14.63 -20.29
CA CYS A 134 -6.96 15.54 -19.93
C CYS A 134 -5.73 15.31 -20.83
N PRO A 135 -5.28 16.30 -21.62
CA PRO A 135 -4.06 16.18 -22.44
C PRO A 135 -2.80 15.85 -21.64
N ASN A 136 -2.72 16.28 -20.38
CA ASN A 136 -1.55 16.05 -19.53
C ASN A 136 -1.50 14.62 -18.97
N CYS A 137 -2.60 14.09 -18.44
CA CYS A 137 -2.60 12.80 -17.72
C CYS A 137 -3.52 11.71 -18.28
N GLY A 138 -4.29 12.01 -19.33
CA GLY A 138 -5.21 11.05 -19.96
C GLY A 138 -6.50 10.75 -19.20
N GLN A 139 -6.71 11.34 -18.02
CA GLN A 139 -7.95 11.20 -17.25
C GLN A 139 -9.17 11.60 -18.10
N ALA A 140 -10.17 10.74 -18.19
CA ALA A 140 -11.43 11.10 -18.82
C ALA A 140 -12.17 12.14 -17.96
N PHE A 141 -12.67 13.19 -18.60
CA PHE A 141 -13.69 14.05 -18.02
C PHE A 141 -15.03 13.37 -18.32
N LEU A 142 -15.88 13.15 -17.30
CA LEU A 142 -17.07 12.28 -17.36
C LEU A 142 -17.94 12.41 -18.63
N PRO A 143 -18.69 11.36 -19.03
CA PRO A 143 -19.37 11.25 -20.33
C PRO A 143 -20.59 12.18 -20.53
N GLY A 144 -20.73 13.22 -19.73
CA GLY A 144 -21.75 14.26 -19.89
C GLY A 144 -21.27 15.51 -20.62
N GLY A 145 -20.03 15.57 -21.08
CA GLY A 145 -19.47 16.80 -21.67
C GLY A 145 -19.52 17.99 -20.70
N ILE A 146 -18.94 19.10 -21.11
CA ILE A 146 -19.26 20.38 -20.49
C ILE A 146 -20.48 20.89 -21.25
N GLU A 147 -21.67 20.41 -20.88
CA GLU A 147 -22.92 20.93 -21.43
C GLU A 147 -23.10 22.38 -20.94
N THR A 148 -23.14 23.30 -21.91
CA THR A 148 -23.46 24.73 -21.75
C THR A 148 -24.91 24.96 -21.38
#